data_AF-A0A8C3F855-F1
#
_entry.id   AF-A0A8C3F855-F1
#
_cell.length_a   1.000
_cell.length_b   1.000
_cell.length_c   1.000
_cell.angle_alpha   90.00
_cell.angle_beta   90.00
_cell.angle_gamma   90.00
#
_symmetry.space_group_name_H-M   'P 1'
#
loop_
_entity.id
_entity.type
_entity.pdbx_description
1 polymer ?
#
loop_
_entity_poly.entity_id
_entity_poly.type
_entity_poly.pdbx_seq_one_letter_code
_entity_poly.pdbx_strand_id
1 'polypeptide(L)'
;LYLPGPWNPSPVVMAEPVSPSAPTPPPYKDKVPQVPEIAPLVGFYPLITETRIAHPEANNRPATTMQVYMHVPFNPVDLAAFKAQVGEFSTNPSKFISVFEGCLASHKPDWDDCNVLMRTLLSEMERNQVVSKAREEAQRRHEENAAHVPVATDQFPIADPRWNPNDPAGQTRLTSYKQLLLHGLRHLAFTQDEISLTLPPENGTHSFRFPLELVA
;
A
#
# COMPACT_ATOMS: atom_id res chain seq x y z
N LEU A 1 13.97 -19.04 72.99
CA LEU A 1 12.53 -18.86 72.70
C LEU A 1 12.19 -17.40 72.92
N TYR A 2 11.90 -16.63 71.85
CA TYR A 2 10.93 -15.52 71.79
C TYR A 2 11.04 -14.78 70.43
N LEU A 3 9.89 -14.59 69.77
CA LEU A 3 9.57 -13.68 68.66
C LEU A 3 8.33 -12.84 69.13
N PRO A 4 7.83 -11.81 68.41
CA PRO A 4 8.47 -10.54 67.98
C PRO A 4 7.57 -9.25 68.19
N GLY A 5 8.17 -8.05 68.05
CA GLY A 5 7.61 -6.77 67.52
C GLY A 5 6.65 -5.89 68.36
N PRO A 6 6.37 -4.59 68.01
CA PRO A 6 6.81 -3.80 66.85
C PRO A 6 7.24 -2.29 67.07
N TRP A 7 8.00 -1.76 66.09
CA TRP A 7 8.11 -0.41 65.48
C TRP A 7 7.67 0.90 66.19
N ASN A 8 8.56 1.92 66.17
CA ASN A 8 8.28 3.31 65.76
C ASN A 8 9.57 4.17 65.57
N PRO A 9 9.72 4.98 64.50
CA PRO A 9 10.56 6.17 64.57
C PRO A 9 9.85 7.46 64.07
N SER A 10 10.17 8.60 64.68
CA SER A 10 9.85 9.96 64.21
C SER A 10 10.77 10.97 64.91
N PRO A 11 10.83 12.25 64.49
CA PRO A 11 11.05 12.80 63.15
C PRO A 11 12.16 13.88 63.18
N VAL A 12 12.82 14.22 62.07
CA VAL A 12 13.54 15.52 61.98
C VAL A 12 13.33 16.15 60.61
N VAL A 13 12.89 17.40 60.65
CA VAL A 13 12.58 18.30 59.53
C VAL A 13 13.60 19.46 59.57
N MET A 14 14.23 19.70 58.41
CA MET A 14 14.84 20.95 57.89
C MET A 14 16.22 21.40 58.39
N ALA A 15 17.19 21.51 57.46
CA ALA A 15 17.62 22.78 56.84
C ALA A 15 18.83 22.55 55.89
N GLU A 16 18.84 23.27 54.75
CA GLU A 16 19.91 23.27 53.73
C GLU A 16 21.29 23.73 54.27
N PRO A 17 22.36 23.38 53.53
CA PRO A 17 23.28 24.44 53.13
C PRO A 17 23.68 24.42 51.65
N VAL A 18 23.92 25.64 51.18
CA VAL A 18 24.32 26.14 49.86
C VAL A 18 25.35 25.28 49.10
N SER A 19 25.14 25.12 47.79
CA SER A 19 26.07 24.45 46.87
C SER A 19 26.70 25.47 45.91
N PRO A 20 28.03 25.46 45.66
CA PRO A 20 28.69 26.46 44.83
C PRO A 20 28.38 26.27 43.34
N SER A 21 27.97 27.36 42.69
CA SER A 21 27.67 27.48 41.26
C SER A 21 28.77 26.94 40.35
N ALA A 22 28.38 26.07 39.40
CA ALA A 22 29.20 25.71 38.26
C ALA A 22 29.26 26.88 37.24
N PRO A 23 30.36 27.03 36.47
CA PRO A 23 30.46 28.05 35.43
C PRO A 23 29.44 27.81 34.31
N THR A 24 28.76 28.86 33.87
CA THR A 24 27.88 28.84 32.71
C THR A 24 28.66 28.50 31.42
N PRO A 25 28.12 27.65 30.53
CA PRO A 25 28.74 27.40 29.23
C PRO A 25 28.70 28.68 28.36
N PRO A 26 29.68 28.88 27.46
CA PRO A 26 29.72 30.03 26.56
C PRO A 26 28.50 30.05 25.63
N PRO A 27 28.06 31.23 25.15
CA PRO A 27 26.88 31.36 24.31
C PRO A 27 27.17 30.73 22.95
N TYR A 28 26.65 29.53 22.72
CA TYR A 28 26.71 28.90 21.41
C TYR A 28 25.88 29.75 20.45
N LYS A 29 26.54 30.48 19.55
CA LYS A 29 25.86 31.06 18.39
C LYS A 29 25.53 29.92 17.45
N ASP A 30 24.41 29.29 17.73
CA ASP A 30 23.76 28.28 16.91
C ASP A 30 23.29 28.93 15.61
N LYS A 31 24.19 29.06 14.63
CA LYS A 31 23.77 28.83 13.26
C LYS A 31 23.68 27.31 13.11
N VAL A 32 22.63 26.72 13.68
CA VAL A 32 22.11 25.45 13.16
C VAL A 32 21.84 25.74 11.68
N PRO A 33 22.44 25.03 10.72
CA PRO A 33 21.84 24.98 9.41
C PRO A 33 20.45 24.40 9.66
N GLN A 34 19.41 25.23 9.61
CA GLN A 34 18.06 24.70 9.49
C GLN A 34 18.06 23.96 8.16
N VAL A 35 18.35 22.66 8.23
CA VAL A 35 17.79 21.70 7.29
C VAL A 35 16.31 22.06 7.26
N PRO A 36 15.73 22.38 6.08
CA PRO A 36 14.30 22.52 6.00
C PRO A 36 13.72 21.24 6.59
N GLU A 37 13.10 21.35 7.76
CA GLU A 37 12.35 20.28 8.37
C GLU A 37 11.12 20.09 7.49
N ILE A 38 11.31 19.43 6.36
CA ILE A 38 10.23 18.74 5.69
C ILE A 38 9.98 17.55 6.60
N ALA A 39 9.09 17.73 7.57
CA ALA A 39 8.49 16.61 8.28
C ALA A 39 8.11 15.56 7.22
N PRO A 40 8.44 14.27 7.42
CA PRO A 40 7.98 13.26 6.48
C PRO A 40 6.46 13.39 6.34
N LEU A 41 6.01 13.53 5.09
CA LEU A 41 4.60 13.41 4.73
C LEU A 41 4.08 12.14 5.44
N VAL A 42 2.91 12.20 6.08
CA VAL A 42 2.37 11.10 6.91
C VAL A 42 1.66 10.03 6.04
N GLY A 43 2.27 8.84 5.84
CA GLY A 43 1.67 7.58 5.32
C GLY A 43 1.58 7.26 3.80
N PHE A 44 1.88 5.99 3.46
CA PHE A 44 1.60 5.16 2.26
C PHE A 44 1.98 5.67 0.85
N TYR A 45 3.27 5.73 0.46
CA TYR A 45 3.68 6.38 -0.80
C TYR A 45 4.15 5.44 -1.90
N PRO A 46 3.57 5.54 -3.10
CA PRO A 46 4.16 4.97 -4.30
C PRO A 46 4.15 6.00 -5.45
N LEU A 47 5.16 6.88 -5.41
CA LEU A 47 5.46 8.09 -6.20
C LEU A 47 5.05 9.41 -5.52
N ILE A 48 6.06 10.15 -5.03
CA ILE A 48 5.92 11.54 -4.58
C ILE A 48 6.07 12.46 -5.79
N THR A 49 5.13 13.39 -5.97
CA THR A 49 5.22 14.44 -7.00
C THR A 49 6.01 15.62 -6.47
N GLU A 50 7.21 15.82 -7.00
CA GLU A 50 8.03 17.00 -6.75
C GLU A 50 7.86 18.00 -7.91
N THR A 51 7.52 19.25 -7.58
CA THR A 51 7.47 20.33 -8.57
C THR A 51 8.87 20.92 -8.72
N ARG A 52 9.52 20.71 -9.87
CA ARG A 52 10.84 21.28 -10.17
C ARG A 52 10.74 22.43 -11.17
N ILE A 53 11.57 23.44 -10.97
CA ILE A 53 11.71 24.56 -11.91
C ILE A 53 12.93 24.27 -12.78
N ALA A 54 12.70 23.93 -14.04
CA ALA A 54 13.77 23.81 -15.02
C ALA A 54 14.15 25.22 -15.51
N HIS A 55 15.35 25.66 -15.18
CA HIS A 55 15.97 26.85 -15.76
C HIS A 55 16.87 26.41 -16.92
N PRO A 56 16.43 26.54 -18.18
CA PRO A 56 17.33 26.29 -19.30
C PRO A 56 18.45 27.34 -19.27
N GLU A 57 19.69 26.90 -19.06
CA GLU A 57 20.88 27.78 -19.00
C GLU A 57 21.20 28.49 -20.33
N ALA A 58 20.49 28.16 -21.41
CA ALA A 58 20.63 28.81 -22.69
C ALA A 58 19.27 29.25 -23.25
N ASN A 59 19.18 30.55 -23.58
CA ASN A 59 18.17 31.21 -24.42
C ASN A 59 16.85 31.60 -23.74
N ASN A 60 16.84 32.67 -22.93
CA ASN A 60 15.70 33.56 -22.65
C ASN A 60 14.29 32.92 -22.49
N ARG A 61 14.23 31.63 -22.14
CA ARG A 61 13.00 30.87 -22.03
C ARG A 61 12.51 31.01 -20.59
N PRO A 62 11.21 31.27 -20.39
CA PRO A 62 10.67 31.27 -19.05
C PRO A 62 10.93 29.91 -18.41
N ALA A 63 11.30 29.96 -17.12
CA ALA A 63 11.41 28.80 -16.28
C ALA A 63 10.18 27.89 -16.49
N THR A 64 10.43 26.62 -16.82
CA THR A 64 9.35 25.64 -17.01
C THR A 64 9.18 24.85 -15.74
N THR A 65 8.01 24.94 -15.14
CA THR A 65 7.61 24.08 -14.03
C THR A 65 7.33 22.68 -14.55
N MET A 66 8.08 21.69 -14.08
CA MET A 66 7.90 20.28 -14.42
C MET A 66 7.55 19.47 -13.16
N GLN A 67 6.63 18.53 -13.29
CA GLN A 67 6.37 17.56 -12.23
C GLN A 67 7.28 16.35 -12.43
N VAL A 68 8.03 16.00 -11.38
CA VAL A 68 8.89 14.84 -11.34
C VAL A 68 8.34 13.87 -10.31
N TYR A 69 8.17 12.62 -10.70
CA TYR A 69 7.83 11.52 -9.82
C TYR A 69 9.12 10.92 -9.24
N MET A 70 9.22 10.96 -7.92
CA MET A 70 10.28 10.32 -7.15
C MET A 70 9.72 9.07 -6.50
N HIS A 71 10.39 7.93 -6.73
CA HIS A 71 10.01 6.67 -6.12
C HIS A 71 10.39 6.64 -4.64
N VAL A 72 9.43 6.20 -3.81
CA VAL A 72 9.62 5.91 -2.39
C VAL A 72 8.99 4.54 -2.17
N PRO A 73 9.74 3.55 -1.65
CA PRO A 73 9.19 2.22 -1.40
C PRO A 73 8.10 2.25 -0.32
N PHE A 74 7.15 1.31 -0.41
CA PHE A 74 6.20 1.08 0.68
C PHE A 74 6.93 0.71 1.99
N ASN A 75 6.52 1.35 3.08
CA ASN A 75 6.91 0.95 4.42
C ASN A 75 6.16 -0.33 4.82
N PRO A 76 6.85 -1.41 5.26
CA PRO A 76 6.21 -2.65 5.68
C PRO A 76 5.16 -2.49 6.78
N VAL A 77 5.37 -1.56 7.72
CA VAL A 77 4.42 -1.28 8.82
C VAL A 77 3.13 -0.68 8.26
N ASP A 78 3.25 0.30 7.35
CA ASP A 78 2.10 0.93 6.71
C ASP A 78 1.36 -0.07 5.81
N LEU A 79 2.10 -0.97 5.14
CA LEU A 79 1.53 -2.06 4.31
C LEU A 79 0.73 -3.07 5.12
N ALA A 80 1.20 -3.43 6.31
CA ALA A 80 0.45 -4.27 7.24
C ALA A 80 -0.81 -3.57 7.75
N ALA A 81 -0.72 -2.29 8.12
CA ALA A 81 -1.85 -1.49 8.56
C ALA A 81 -2.90 -1.33 7.44
N PHE A 82 -2.45 -1.07 6.21
CA PHE A 82 -3.31 -0.98 5.04
C PHE A 82 -4.03 -2.31 4.76
N LYS A 83 -3.31 -3.44 4.82
CA LYS A 83 -3.94 -4.77 4.70
C LYS A 83 -5.04 -4.97 5.76
N ALA A 84 -4.77 -4.63 7.01
CA ALA A 84 -5.75 -4.75 8.09
C ALA A 84 -6.98 -3.84 7.85
N GLN A 85 -6.78 -2.64 7.29
CA GLN A 85 -7.85 -1.70 6.96
C GLN A 85 -8.73 -2.19 5.79
N VAL A 86 -8.09 -2.67 4.72
CA VAL A 86 -8.76 -3.17 3.52
C VAL A 86 -9.57 -4.42 3.88
N GLY A 87 -8.94 -5.37 4.58
CA GLY A 87 -9.47 -6.71 4.85
C GLY A 87 -9.24 -7.66 3.67
N GLU A 88 -9.75 -8.88 3.79
CA GLU A 88 -9.65 -9.90 2.73
C GLU A 88 -10.61 -9.60 1.57
N PHE A 89 -10.15 -9.79 0.33
CA PHE A 89 -10.95 -9.54 -0.87
C PHE A 89 -12.26 -10.35 -0.85
N SER A 90 -12.16 -11.66 -0.61
CA SER A 90 -13.31 -12.58 -0.51
C SER A 90 -14.39 -12.19 0.52
N THR A 91 -14.07 -11.39 1.53
CA THR A 91 -15.05 -10.98 2.55
C THR A 91 -15.93 -9.82 2.08
N ASN A 92 -15.34 -8.84 1.40
CA ASN A 92 -16.06 -7.71 0.85
C ASN A 92 -15.35 -7.15 -0.39
N PRO A 93 -15.57 -7.78 -1.56
CA PRO A 93 -14.88 -7.39 -2.79
C PRO A 93 -15.11 -5.94 -3.18
N SER A 94 -16.32 -5.42 -2.98
CA SER A 94 -16.69 -4.04 -3.28
C SER A 94 -15.90 -3.01 -2.44
N LYS A 95 -15.81 -3.22 -1.11
CA LYS A 95 -14.99 -2.37 -0.23
C LYS A 95 -13.52 -2.47 -0.63
N PHE A 96 -13.02 -3.68 -0.87
CA PHE A 96 -11.63 -3.90 -1.27
C PHE A 96 -11.30 -3.09 -2.53
N ILE A 97 -12.11 -3.22 -3.59
CA ILE A 97 -11.90 -2.55 -4.87
C ILE A 97 -11.91 -1.03 -4.70
N SER A 98 -12.86 -0.49 -3.92
CA SER A 98 -12.95 0.95 -3.67
C SER A 98 -11.70 1.50 -2.97
N VAL A 99 -11.20 0.81 -1.94
CA VAL A 99 -9.98 1.23 -1.23
C VAL A 99 -8.73 1.07 -2.11
N PHE A 100 -8.64 -0.04 -2.87
CA PHE A 100 -7.54 -0.28 -3.79
C PHE A 100 -7.48 0.78 -4.90
N GLU A 101 -8.62 1.11 -5.52
CA GLU A 101 -8.74 2.18 -6.52
C GLU A 101 -8.34 3.54 -5.95
N GLY A 102 -8.76 3.85 -4.71
CA GLY A 102 -8.29 5.03 -3.97
C GLY A 102 -6.77 5.07 -3.84
N CYS A 103 -6.16 3.93 -3.49
CA CYS A 103 -4.70 3.79 -3.43
C CYS A 103 -4.03 3.88 -4.81
N LEU A 104 -4.66 3.50 -5.91
CA LEU A 104 -4.06 3.74 -7.23
C LEU A 104 -4.04 5.24 -7.56
N ALA A 105 -5.06 5.99 -7.12
CA ALA A 105 -5.26 7.39 -7.45
C ALA A 105 -4.45 8.37 -6.59
N SER A 106 -4.52 8.23 -5.25
CA SER A 106 -3.83 9.15 -4.32
C SER A 106 -2.32 9.03 -4.44
N HIS A 107 -1.90 7.78 -4.59
CA HIS A 107 -0.57 7.32 -4.28
C HIS A 107 0.23 7.13 -5.57
N LYS A 108 -0.43 6.77 -6.70
CA LYS A 108 0.13 6.69 -8.07
C LYS A 108 1.20 5.61 -8.30
N PRO A 109 1.04 4.39 -7.77
CA PRO A 109 2.07 3.35 -7.82
C PRO A 109 2.61 3.07 -9.21
N ASP A 110 3.90 2.76 -9.32
CA ASP A 110 4.45 2.24 -10.56
C ASP A 110 4.08 0.76 -10.77
N TRP A 111 4.71 0.11 -11.75
CA TRP A 111 4.44 -1.30 -12.03
C TRP A 111 4.86 -2.22 -10.88
N ASP A 112 6.02 -1.99 -10.26
CA ASP A 112 6.51 -2.85 -9.18
C ASP A 112 5.68 -2.65 -7.91
N ASP A 113 5.37 -1.40 -7.59
CA ASP A 113 4.49 -1.03 -6.48
C ASP A 113 3.12 -1.72 -6.60
N CYS A 114 2.51 -1.73 -7.78
CA CYS A 114 1.25 -2.45 -8.03
C CYS A 114 1.39 -3.96 -7.76
N ASN A 115 2.52 -4.55 -8.15
CA ASN A 115 2.78 -5.97 -7.89
C ASN A 115 2.99 -6.26 -6.39
N VAL A 116 3.65 -5.37 -5.65
CA VAL A 116 3.76 -5.45 -4.19
C VAL A 116 2.39 -5.40 -3.54
N LEU A 117 1.52 -4.46 -3.96
CA LEU A 117 0.16 -4.36 -3.46
C LEU A 117 -0.64 -5.65 -3.73
N MET A 118 -0.62 -6.15 -4.97
CA MET A 118 -1.31 -7.41 -5.31
C MET A 118 -0.83 -8.59 -4.45
N ARG A 119 0.49 -8.77 -4.29
CA ARG A 119 1.06 -9.88 -3.51
C ARG A 119 0.74 -9.79 -2.02
N THR A 120 0.53 -8.58 -1.51
CA THR A 120 0.28 -8.37 -0.08
C THR A 120 -1.20 -8.52 0.26
N LEU A 121 -2.07 -8.01 -0.62
CA LEU A 121 -3.49 -7.83 -0.34
C LEU A 121 -4.36 -8.97 -0.87
N LEU A 122 -3.89 -9.74 -1.85
CA LEU A 122 -4.63 -10.85 -2.44
C LEU A 122 -3.98 -12.18 -2.08
N SER A 123 -4.78 -13.22 -1.95
CA SER A 123 -4.28 -14.59 -2.00
C SER A 123 -3.68 -14.90 -3.37
N GLU A 124 -2.86 -15.96 -3.44
CA GLU A 124 -2.28 -16.41 -4.71
C GLU A 124 -3.35 -16.76 -5.75
N MET A 125 -4.44 -17.40 -5.33
CA MET A 125 -5.54 -17.77 -6.22
C MET A 125 -6.25 -16.54 -6.79
N GLU A 126 -6.63 -15.58 -5.93
CA GLU A 126 -7.26 -14.33 -6.35
C GLU A 126 -6.33 -13.55 -7.30
N ARG A 127 -5.04 -13.45 -6.96
CA ARG A 127 -4.04 -12.80 -7.82
C ARG A 127 -3.97 -13.44 -9.20
N ASN A 128 -3.91 -14.76 -9.28
CA ASN A 128 -3.83 -15.47 -10.56
C ASN A 128 -5.08 -15.23 -11.42
N GLN A 129 -6.27 -15.20 -10.80
CA GLN A 129 -7.52 -14.89 -11.48
C GLN A 129 -7.56 -13.43 -11.96
N VAL A 130 -7.15 -12.47 -11.14
CA VAL A 130 -7.05 -11.05 -11.52
C VAL A 130 -6.11 -10.88 -12.72
N VAL A 131 -4.95 -11.53 -12.71
CA VAL A 131 -3.99 -11.49 -13.84
C VAL A 131 -4.61 -12.10 -15.11
N SER A 132 -5.31 -13.24 -15.00
CA SER A 132 -5.99 -13.86 -16.14
C SER A 132 -7.03 -12.90 -16.75
N LYS A 133 -7.91 -12.35 -15.91
CA LYS A 133 -8.99 -11.45 -16.34
C LYS A 133 -8.49 -10.12 -16.87
N ALA A 134 -7.39 -9.60 -16.34
CA ALA A 134 -6.71 -8.43 -16.88
C ALA A 134 -6.13 -8.72 -18.29
N ARG A 135 -5.54 -9.91 -18.50
CA ARG A 135 -4.98 -10.30 -19.80
C ARG A 135 -6.01 -10.64 -20.85
N GLU A 136 -7.11 -11.29 -20.48
CA GLU A 136 -8.28 -11.52 -21.35
C GLU A 136 -8.80 -10.18 -21.88
N GLU A 137 -8.96 -9.20 -21.00
CA GLU A 137 -9.40 -7.85 -21.38
C GLU A 137 -8.37 -7.11 -22.25
N ALA A 138 -7.08 -7.22 -21.93
CA ALA A 138 -6.02 -6.64 -22.74
C ALA A 138 -6.02 -7.24 -24.16
N GLN A 139 -6.23 -8.54 -24.28
CA GLN A 139 -6.34 -9.23 -25.55
C GLN A 139 -7.57 -8.76 -26.34
N ARG A 140 -8.74 -8.66 -25.69
CA ARG A 140 -9.96 -8.11 -26.30
C ARG A 140 -9.73 -6.71 -26.86
N ARG A 141 -9.11 -5.80 -26.07
CA ARG A 141 -8.79 -4.44 -26.51
C ARG A 141 -7.85 -4.42 -27.73
N HIS A 142 -6.90 -5.34 -27.78
CA HIS A 142 -6.00 -5.48 -28.93
C HIS A 142 -6.75 -5.95 -30.18
N GLU A 143 -7.61 -6.95 -30.06
CA GLU A 143 -8.42 -7.46 -31.17
C GLU A 143 -9.36 -6.39 -31.74
N GLU A 144 -9.92 -5.52 -30.89
CA GLU A 144 -10.79 -4.43 -31.30
C GLU A 144 -10.07 -3.30 -32.04
N ASN A 145 -8.79 -3.07 -31.76
CA ASN A 145 -8.02 -1.98 -32.37
C ASN A 145 -6.52 -2.31 -32.46
N ALA A 146 -6.19 -3.36 -33.22
CA ALA A 146 -4.83 -3.88 -33.33
C ALA A 146 -3.81 -2.86 -33.88
N ALA A 147 -4.28 -1.83 -34.58
CA ALA A 147 -3.44 -0.77 -35.13
C ALA A 147 -2.90 0.20 -34.06
N HIS A 148 -3.59 0.35 -32.91
CA HIS A 148 -3.24 1.35 -31.90
C HIS A 148 -3.07 0.78 -30.49
N VAL A 149 -3.59 -0.42 -30.23
CA VAL A 149 -3.50 -1.07 -28.93
C VAL A 149 -2.40 -2.13 -28.98
N PRO A 150 -1.40 -2.11 -28.08
CA PRO A 150 -0.35 -3.13 -28.03
C PRO A 150 -0.90 -4.52 -27.77
N VAL A 151 -0.11 -5.57 -27.99
CA VAL A 151 -0.49 -6.93 -27.61
C VAL A 151 -0.68 -7.07 -26.09
N ALA A 152 -1.45 -8.07 -25.65
CA ALA A 152 -1.77 -8.26 -24.24
C ALA A 152 -0.54 -8.38 -23.33
N THR A 153 0.55 -8.98 -23.82
CA THR A 153 1.81 -9.11 -23.06
C THR A 153 2.50 -7.78 -22.80
N ASP A 154 2.32 -6.80 -23.69
CA ASP A 154 2.89 -5.46 -23.54
C ASP A 154 1.99 -4.56 -22.71
N GLN A 155 0.67 -4.77 -22.75
CA GLN A 155 -0.28 -4.02 -21.92
C GLN A 155 -0.27 -4.49 -20.45
N PHE A 156 -0.15 -5.80 -20.22
CA PHE A 156 -0.14 -6.41 -18.88
C PHE A 156 1.06 -7.38 -18.71
N PRO A 157 2.28 -6.83 -18.59
CA PRO A 157 3.50 -7.61 -18.52
C PRO A 157 3.67 -8.33 -17.17
N ILE A 158 4.26 -9.53 -17.20
CA ILE A 158 4.62 -10.32 -16.00
C ILE A 158 5.99 -9.92 -15.44
N ALA A 159 6.92 -9.51 -16.31
CA ALA A 159 8.24 -9.02 -15.94
C ALA A 159 8.27 -7.49 -15.96
N ASP A 160 9.24 -6.90 -15.26
CA ASP A 160 9.41 -5.45 -15.19
C ASP A 160 9.51 -4.84 -16.60
N PRO A 161 8.55 -3.99 -17.00
CA PRO A 161 8.54 -3.41 -18.33
C PRO A 161 9.35 -2.11 -18.43
N ARG A 162 10.00 -1.68 -17.34
CA ARG A 162 10.83 -0.47 -17.23
C ARG A 162 10.11 0.80 -17.68
N TRP A 163 8.80 0.90 -17.39
CA TRP A 163 8.04 2.11 -17.68
C TRP A 163 8.46 3.24 -16.76
N ASN A 164 8.95 4.32 -17.34
CA ASN A 164 9.38 5.49 -16.58
C ASN A 164 8.17 6.38 -16.25
N PRO A 165 7.83 6.61 -14.97
CA PRO A 165 6.72 7.48 -14.60
C PRO A 165 6.94 8.96 -14.96
N ASN A 166 8.18 9.36 -15.22
CA ASN A 166 8.53 10.72 -15.64
C ASN A 166 8.39 10.97 -17.15
N ASP A 167 8.12 9.93 -17.94
CA ASP A 167 7.91 10.02 -19.39
C ASP A 167 6.41 9.93 -19.72
N PRO A 168 5.87 10.75 -20.64
CA PRO A 168 4.47 10.66 -21.04
C PRO A 168 4.04 9.27 -21.52
N ALA A 169 4.87 8.55 -22.30
CA ALA A 169 4.50 7.21 -22.76
C ALA A 169 4.48 6.21 -21.61
N GLY A 170 5.43 6.32 -20.66
CA GLY A 170 5.42 5.54 -19.42
C GLY A 170 4.17 5.78 -18.58
N GLN A 171 3.73 7.04 -18.43
CA GLN A 171 2.48 7.38 -17.72
C GLN A 171 1.24 6.78 -18.40
N THR A 172 1.16 6.85 -19.73
CA THR A 172 0.06 6.22 -20.48
C THR A 172 0.02 4.71 -20.25
N ARG A 173 1.17 4.04 -20.29
CA ARG A 173 1.26 2.59 -20.06
C ARG A 173 0.89 2.21 -18.64
N LEU A 174 1.39 2.94 -17.64
CA LEU A 174 1.03 2.75 -16.22
C LEU A 174 -0.47 2.94 -15.99
N THR A 175 -1.08 3.94 -16.63
CA THR A 175 -2.52 4.18 -16.54
C THR A 175 -3.31 3.01 -17.13
N SER A 176 -2.93 2.55 -18.33
CA SER A 176 -3.58 1.40 -18.97
C SER A 176 -3.46 0.13 -18.11
N TYR A 177 -2.26 -0.13 -17.56
CA TYR A 177 -2.00 -1.26 -16.66
C TYR A 177 -2.89 -1.23 -15.41
N LYS A 178 -3.01 -0.08 -14.74
CA LYS A 178 -3.89 0.10 -13.57
C LYS A 178 -5.36 -0.12 -13.92
N GLN A 179 -5.81 0.29 -15.09
CA GLN A 179 -7.19 0.04 -15.56
C GLN A 179 -7.44 -1.44 -15.80
N LEU A 180 -6.50 -2.16 -16.40
CA LEU A 180 -6.58 -3.61 -16.59
C LEU A 180 -6.58 -4.36 -15.26
N LEU A 181 -5.78 -3.89 -14.30
CA LEU A 181 -5.75 -4.43 -12.94
C LEU A 181 -7.12 -4.30 -12.25
N LEU A 182 -7.72 -3.10 -12.30
CA LEU A 182 -9.06 -2.85 -11.76
C LEU A 182 -10.13 -3.66 -12.50
N HIS A 183 -10.00 -3.86 -13.81
CA HIS A 183 -10.90 -4.73 -14.56
C HIS A 183 -10.83 -6.18 -14.03
N GLY A 184 -9.63 -6.71 -13.83
CA GLY A 184 -9.45 -8.06 -13.28
C GLY A 184 -10.07 -8.23 -11.89
N LEU A 185 -9.88 -7.25 -11.00
CA LEU A 185 -10.50 -7.23 -9.67
C LEU A 185 -12.02 -7.18 -9.73
N ARG A 186 -12.59 -6.29 -10.55
CA ARG A 186 -14.04 -6.15 -10.71
C ARG A 186 -14.66 -7.43 -11.27
N HIS A 187 -14.04 -8.02 -12.28
CA HIS A 187 -14.53 -9.28 -12.85
C HIS A 187 -14.53 -10.41 -11.83
N LEU A 188 -13.47 -10.53 -11.04
CA LEU A 188 -13.40 -11.52 -9.96
C LEU A 188 -14.49 -11.34 -8.91
N ALA A 189 -14.78 -10.09 -8.51
CA ALA A 189 -15.86 -9.78 -7.58
C ALA A 189 -17.23 -10.25 -8.11
N PHE A 190 -17.53 -9.96 -9.38
CA PHE A 190 -18.78 -10.42 -10.00
C PHE A 190 -18.90 -11.95 -10.02
N THR A 191 -17.80 -12.66 -10.32
CA THR A 191 -17.81 -14.13 -10.33
C THR A 191 -18.04 -14.71 -8.93
N GLN A 192 -17.55 -14.08 -7.87
CA GLN A 192 -17.80 -14.53 -6.49
C GLN A 192 -19.26 -14.36 -6.05
N ASP A 193 -19.89 -13.25 -6.43
CA ASP A 193 -21.32 -13.03 -6.16
C ASP A 193 -22.19 -14.08 -6.87
N GLU A 194 -21.86 -14.42 -8.12
CA GLU A 194 -22.56 -15.46 -8.89
C GLU A 194 -22.42 -16.84 -8.26
N ILE A 195 -21.21 -17.24 -7.85
CA ILE A 195 -20.97 -18.52 -7.17
C ILE A 195 -21.75 -18.59 -5.85
N SER A 196 -21.75 -17.49 -5.07
CA SER A 196 -22.48 -17.41 -3.80
C SER A 196 -24.00 -17.52 -3.96
N LEU A 197 -24.55 -17.08 -5.10
CA LEU A 197 -25.97 -17.21 -5.44
C LEU A 197 -26.36 -18.62 -5.94
N THR A 198 -25.39 -19.42 -6.41
CA THR A 198 -25.64 -20.75 -6.98
C THR A 198 -25.53 -21.91 -5.99
N LEU A 199 -24.96 -21.68 -4.79
CA LEU A 199 -24.87 -22.69 -3.74
C LEU A 199 -26.10 -22.60 -2.81
N PRO A 200 -26.86 -23.70 -2.60
CA PRO A 200 -27.95 -23.70 -1.63
C PRO A 200 -27.40 -23.43 -0.23
N PRO A 201 -28.13 -22.71 0.65
CA PRO A 201 -27.69 -22.48 2.02
C PRO A 201 -27.48 -23.83 2.69
N GLU A 202 -26.28 -24.05 3.24
CA GLU A 202 -25.97 -25.28 3.97
C GLU A 202 -26.88 -25.32 5.21
N ASN A 203 -27.99 -26.05 5.08
CA ASN A 203 -28.95 -26.18 6.14
C ASN A 203 -28.30 -27.06 7.22
N GLY A 204 -27.96 -26.42 8.34
CA GLY A 204 -27.44 -27.11 9.51
C GLY A 204 -28.31 -28.29 9.92
N THR A 205 -27.68 -29.27 10.56
CA THR A 205 -28.20 -30.57 11.01
C THR A 205 -28.46 -31.61 9.92
N HIS A 206 -27.41 -32.30 9.49
CA HIS A 206 -27.51 -33.73 9.22
C HIS A 206 -26.43 -34.49 10.00
N SER A 207 -26.88 -35.12 11.09
CA SER A 207 -26.17 -36.21 11.75
C SER A 207 -25.88 -37.28 10.70
N PHE A 208 -24.60 -37.46 10.35
CA PHE A 208 -24.16 -38.56 9.50
C PHE A 208 -24.33 -39.87 10.27
N ARG A 209 -25.50 -40.50 10.11
CA ARG A 209 -25.70 -41.90 10.45
C ARG A 209 -25.25 -42.73 9.25
N PHE A 210 -24.04 -43.28 9.32
CA PHE A 210 -23.62 -44.35 8.40
C PHE A 210 -24.52 -45.58 8.62
N PRO A 211 -25.15 -46.14 7.58
CA PRO A 211 -25.51 -47.54 7.59
C PRO A 211 -24.30 -48.38 7.14
N LEU A 212 -23.87 -49.24 8.05
CA LEU A 212 -23.06 -50.42 7.76
C LEU A 212 -23.85 -51.40 6.87
N GLU A 213 -23.11 -52.17 6.07
CA GLU A 213 -23.51 -53.39 5.33
C GLU A 213 -24.35 -53.20 4.05
N LEU A 214 -23.87 -53.71 2.91
CA LEU A 214 -24.02 -55.15 2.63
C LEU A 214 -23.10 -55.63 1.51
N VAL A 215 -22.44 -56.74 1.82
CA VAL A 215 -21.69 -57.65 0.96
C VAL A 215 -22.52 -58.13 -0.25
N ALA A 216 -21.91 -58.15 -1.43
CA ALA A 216 -22.11 -59.15 -2.47
C ALA A 216 -20.84 -59.26 -3.32
#